data_AF-A0A960DB52-F1
#
_entry.id   AF-A0A960DB52-F1
#
_cell.length_a   1.000
_cell.length_b   1.000
_cell.length_c   1.000
_cell.angle_alpha   90.00
_cell.angle_beta   90.00
_cell.angle_gamma   90.00
#
_symmetry.space_group_name_H-M   'P 1'
#
loop_
_entity.id
_entity.type
_entity.pdbx_description
1 polymer ?
#
loop_
_entity_poly.entity_id
_entity_poly.type
_entity_poly.pdbx_seq_one_letter_code
_entity_poly.pdbx_strand_id
1 'polypeptide(L)'
;MAVVDDLGRPGGSSEHSAPPSEDFGRQPPQDAAAEQAVLGGMLLSKDAIADVLEKLRPGDFYRPANQNVYDAILDLYGRGEPADAVTVAAELDRRGLLRRVGGAPYLHTLISTVPTAANAGYYASIVSEKALLRRLVEAGTRVVQYGYAGAEGADVNEVVDRAQAEIYDVTERRTSEDFVALEELLQPTMDEIDAIA
;
A
#
# COMPACT_ATOMS: atom_id res chain seq x y z
N MET A 1 79.67 -3.38 -9.03
CA MET A 1 79.19 -2.08 -8.50
C MET A 1 77.70 -2.03 -8.76
N ALA A 2 76.86 -2.48 -7.82
CA ALA A 2 76.37 -1.75 -6.63
C ALA A 2 75.22 -0.77 -7.00
N VAL A 3 73.94 -1.17 -6.83
CA VAL A 3 72.90 -0.72 -5.84
C VAL A 3 72.50 0.77 -6.04
N VAL A 4 71.24 1.27 -6.09
CA VAL A 4 69.98 1.02 -5.34
C VAL A 4 68.75 1.67 -6.05
N ASP A 5 67.53 1.19 -5.75
CA ASP A 5 66.15 1.68 -6.04
C ASP A 5 65.83 3.15 -5.69
N ASP A 6 64.77 3.75 -6.29
CA ASP A 6 63.59 4.30 -5.54
C ASP A 6 62.38 4.72 -6.46
N LEU A 7 61.19 4.71 -5.87
CA LEU A 7 59.80 4.70 -6.36
C LEU A 7 59.21 5.96 -7.05
N GLY A 8 58.10 5.78 -7.79
CA GLY A 8 57.06 6.83 -7.98
C GLY A 8 56.04 6.60 -9.11
N ARG A 9 54.77 6.31 -8.77
CA ARG A 9 53.63 5.97 -9.65
C ARG A 9 53.00 7.16 -10.43
N PRO A 10 52.17 6.89 -11.47
CA PRO A 10 51.52 7.90 -12.31
C PRO A 10 50.13 8.31 -11.76
N GLY A 11 49.67 9.53 -12.06
CA GLY A 11 48.29 9.98 -11.84
C GLY A 11 47.92 11.04 -12.89
N GLY A 12 46.68 11.20 -13.35
CA GLY A 12 45.45 10.45 -13.16
C GLY A 12 44.47 11.02 -14.19
N SER A 13 43.93 10.20 -15.08
CA SER A 13 42.88 10.61 -16.01
C SER A 13 41.55 10.61 -15.28
N SER A 14 40.87 11.75 -15.32
CA SER A 14 39.54 12.00 -14.78
C SER A 14 38.51 11.00 -15.32
N GLU A 15 38.20 9.98 -14.54
CA GLU A 15 37.01 9.16 -14.72
C GLU A 15 35.81 10.02 -14.27
N HIS A 16 35.15 10.68 -15.22
CA HIS A 16 33.75 11.08 -15.03
C HIS A 16 32.94 9.79 -14.98
N SER A 17 32.79 9.25 -13.76
CA SER A 17 31.85 8.18 -13.49
C SER A 17 30.46 8.65 -13.88
N ALA A 18 29.93 8.14 -14.99
CA ALA A 18 28.52 8.26 -15.30
C ALA A 18 27.71 7.79 -14.07
N PRO A 19 26.59 8.45 -13.73
CA PRO A 19 25.76 8.00 -12.62
C PRO A 19 25.35 6.53 -12.86
N PRO A 20 25.27 5.70 -11.82
CA PRO A 20 24.90 4.29 -11.97
C PRO A 20 23.53 4.23 -12.65
N SER A 21 23.50 3.67 -13.86
CA SER A 21 22.30 3.42 -14.63
C SER A 21 21.44 2.36 -13.91
N GLU A 22 20.39 2.83 -13.26
CA GLU A 22 19.06 2.22 -13.05
C GLU A 22 18.98 0.67 -12.97
N ASP A 23 18.91 0.12 -11.75
CA ASP A 23 18.27 -1.20 -11.51
C ASP A 23 16.78 -1.01 -11.18
N PHE A 24 16.00 -0.55 -12.17
CA PHE A 24 14.52 -0.58 -12.13
C PHE A 24 13.96 -1.98 -12.47
N GLY A 25 14.80 -3.01 -12.56
CA GLY A 25 14.42 -4.37 -12.96
C GLY A 25 13.76 -5.22 -11.85
N ARG A 26 13.65 -4.70 -10.63
CA ARG A 26 13.05 -5.44 -9.50
C ARG A 26 11.58 -5.09 -9.37
N GLN A 27 10.74 -6.11 -9.51
CA GLN A 27 9.31 -6.00 -9.24
C GLN A 27 9.09 -5.47 -7.80
N PRO A 28 8.26 -4.42 -7.60
CA PRO A 28 8.01 -3.89 -6.27
C PRO A 28 7.48 -4.97 -5.31
N PRO A 29 7.83 -4.90 -4.01
CA PRO A 29 7.40 -5.86 -3.02
C PRO A 29 5.88 -6.06 -3.02
N GLN A 30 5.47 -7.31 -3.21
CA GLN A 30 4.06 -7.70 -3.26
C GLN A 30 3.91 -9.20 -2.96
N ASP A 31 2.68 -9.60 -2.66
CA ASP A 31 2.28 -11.01 -2.62
C ASP A 31 0.86 -11.13 -3.19
N ALA A 32 0.79 -11.48 -4.47
CA ALA A 32 -0.47 -11.55 -5.20
C ALA A 32 -1.42 -12.62 -4.64
N ALA A 33 -0.87 -13.73 -4.11
CA ALA A 33 -1.67 -14.81 -3.55
C ALA A 33 -2.28 -14.37 -2.21
N ALA A 34 -1.51 -13.69 -1.35
CA ALA A 34 -2.00 -13.12 -0.11
C ALA A 34 -3.09 -12.07 -0.36
N GLU A 35 -2.89 -11.16 -1.33
CA GLU A 35 -3.93 -10.17 -1.68
C GLU A 35 -5.24 -10.82 -2.11
N GLN A 36 -5.17 -11.86 -2.95
CA GLN A 36 -6.36 -12.57 -3.39
C GLN A 36 -7.05 -13.33 -2.25
N ALA A 37 -6.26 -13.96 -1.37
CA ALA A 37 -6.76 -14.69 -0.22
C ALA A 37 -7.43 -13.78 0.82
N VAL A 38 -6.90 -12.56 1.02
CA VAL A 38 -7.54 -11.52 1.87
C VAL A 38 -8.94 -11.21 1.34
N LEU A 39 -9.04 -10.84 0.07
CA LEU A 39 -10.33 -10.47 -0.54
C LEU A 39 -11.30 -11.66 -0.57
N GLY A 40 -10.80 -12.86 -0.88
CA GLY A 40 -11.59 -14.09 -0.81
C GLY A 40 -12.16 -14.33 0.58
N GLY A 41 -11.36 -14.12 1.63
CA GLY A 41 -11.81 -14.26 3.01
C GLY A 41 -12.88 -13.24 3.40
N MET A 42 -12.68 -11.98 2.99
CA MET A 42 -13.65 -10.90 3.19
C MET A 42 -14.99 -11.17 2.49
N LEU A 43 -14.98 -11.71 1.28
CA LEU A 43 -16.19 -12.09 0.54
C LEU A 43 -16.95 -13.28 1.16
N LEU A 44 -16.29 -14.05 2.04
CA LEU A 44 -16.88 -15.22 2.71
C LEU A 44 -17.44 -14.91 4.10
N SER A 45 -16.89 -13.92 4.82
CA SER A 45 -17.28 -13.65 6.20
C SER A 45 -17.17 -12.17 6.56
N LYS A 46 -18.22 -11.67 7.22
CA LYS A 46 -18.24 -10.32 7.80
C LYS A 46 -17.16 -10.14 8.88
N ASP A 47 -16.86 -11.18 9.65
CA ASP A 47 -15.84 -11.12 10.70
C ASP A 47 -14.43 -10.98 10.09
N ALA A 48 -14.21 -11.64 8.95
CA ALA A 48 -12.95 -11.50 8.21
C ALA A 48 -12.76 -10.06 7.68
N ILE A 49 -13.84 -9.34 7.36
CA ILE A 49 -13.75 -7.92 6.99
C ILE A 49 -13.23 -7.08 8.17
N ALA A 50 -13.76 -7.30 9.37
CA ALA A 50 -13.32 -6.58 10.58
C ALA A 50 -11.83 -6.84 10.87
N ASP A 51 -11.41 -8.11 10.85
CA ASP A 51 -10.01 -8.48 11.10
C ASP A 51 -9.01 -7.87 10.10
N VAL A 52 -9.44 -7.70 8.84
CA VAL A 52 -8.63 -7.15 7.76
C VAL A 52 -8.59 -5.62 7.83
N LEU A 53 -9.71 -4.98 8.16
CA LEU A 53 -9.83 -3.52 8.29
C LEU A 53 -8.84 -2.96 9.32
N GLU A 54 -8.57 -3.69 10.40
CA GLU A 54 -7.57 -3.30 11.41
C GLU A 54 -6.13 -3.25 10.88
N LYS A 55 -5.84 -3.95 9.76
CA LYS A 55 -4.47 -4.22 9.30
C LYS A 55 -4.11 -3.55 7.98
N LEU A 56 -5.11 -3.32 7.13
CA LEU A 56 -4.93 -2.85 5.76
C LEU A 56 -5.72 -1.59 5.46
N ARG A 57 -5.15 -0.80 4.56
CA ARG A 57 -5.79 0.32 3.88
C ARG A 57 -5.93 -0.01 2.40
N PRO A 58 -6.81 0.69 1.65
CA PRO A 58 -6.92 0.49 0.21
C PRO A 58 -5.58 0.59 -0.53
N GLY A 59 -4.73 1.56 -0.19
CA GLY A 59 -3.41 1.75 -0.80
C GLY A 59 -2.38 0.65 -0.53
N ASP A 60 -2.65 -0.30 0.38
CA ASP A 60 -1.71 -1.37 0.72
C ASP A 60 -1.70 -2.50 -0.32
N PHE A 61 -2.77 -2.69 -1.09
CA PHE A 61 -2.75 -3.66 -2.20
C PHE A 61 -1.86 -3.15 -3.34
N TYR A 62 -1.04 -4.02 -3.93
CA TYR A 62 -0.23 -3.67 -5.09
C TYR A 62 -1.07 -3.62 -6.37
N ARG A 63 -2.05 -4.51 -6.52
CA ARG A 63 -2.88 -4.58 -7.73
C ARG A 63 -4.06 -3.60 -7.65
N PRO A 64 -4.22 -2.66 -8.60
CA PRO A 64 -5.37 -1.76 -8.61
C PRO A 64 -6.72 -2.50 -8.68
N ALA A 65 -6.78 -3.65 -9.35
CA ALA A 65 -7.99 -4.47 -9.35
C ALA A 65 -8.40 -4.91 -7.93
N ASN A 66 -7.44 -5.32 -7.11
CA ASN A 66 -7.67 -5.73 -5.73
C ASN A 66 -8.04 -4.55 -4.84
N GLN A 67 -7.41 -3.38 -5.04
CA GLN A 67 -7.80 -2.13 -4.37
C GLN A 67 -9.28 -1.81 -4.60
N ASN A 68 -9.73 -1.83 -5.86
CA ASN A 68 -11.14 -1.54 -6.19
C ASN A 68 -12.12 -2.53 -5.55
N VAL A 69 -11.76 -3.81 -5.49
CA VAL A 69 -12.60 -4.84 -4.82
C VAL A 69 -12.65 -4.56 -3.31
N TYR A 70 -11.50 -4.27 -2.68
CA TYR A 70 -11.42 -3.90 -1.27
C TYR A 70 -12.30 -2.68 -0.94
N ASP A 71 -12.20 -1.60 -1.73
CA ASP A 71 -13.01 -0.39 -1.56
C ASP A 71 -14.51 -0.65 -1.71
N ALA A 72 -14.91 -1.55 -2.61
CA ALA A 72 -16.32 -1.93 -2.77
C ALA A 72 -16.81 -2.75 -1.56
N ILE A 73 -15.98 -3.65 -1.02
CA ILE A 73 -16.29 -4.41 0.19
C ILE A 73 -16.45 -3.47 1.39
N LEU A 74 -15.53 -2.52 1.58
CA LEU A 74 -15.59 -1.58 2.71
C LEU A 74 -16.81 -0.67 2.66
N ASP A 75 -17.17 -0.17 1.47
CA ASP A 75 -18.35 0.67 1.29
C ASP A 75 -19.65 -0.09 1.62
N LEU A 76 -19.79 -1.32 1.12
CA LEU A 76 -20.93 -2.18 1.48
C LEU A 76 -20.97 -2.47 2.99
N TYR A 77 -19.83 -2.82 3.56
CA TYR A 77 -19.70 -3.08 5.00
C TYR A 77 -20.07 -1.86 5.85
N GLY A 78 -19.60 -0.67 5.46
CA GLY A 78 -19.90 0.60 6.14
C GLY A 78 -21.37 0.99 6.07
N ARG A 79 -22.10 0.60 5.01
CA ARG A 79 -23.56 0.73 4.90
C ARG A 79 -24.35 -0.38 5.62
N GLY A 80 -23.67 -1.34 6.23
CA GLY A 80 -24.30 -2.52 6.83
C GLY A 80 -24.86 -3.52 5.82
N GLU A 81 -24.51 -3.40 4.54
CA GLU A 81 -24.90 -4.32 3.48
C GLU A 81 -23.99 -5.56 3.46
N PRO A 82 -24.51 -6.74 3.06
CA PRO A 82 -23.64 -7.91 2.86
C PRO A 82 -22.65 -7.65 1.73
N ALA A 83 -21.38 -8.00 1.95
CA ALA A 83 -20.29 -7.84 0.98
C ALA A 83 -19.84 -9.20 0.42
N ASP A 84 -20.74 -9.90 -0.27
CA ASP A 84 -20.47 -11.15 -0.97
C ASP A 84 -20.16 -10.91 -2.45
N ALA A 85 -19.83 -11.97 -3.21
CA ALA A 85 -19.47 -11.84 -4.62
C ALA A 85 -20.59 -11.22 -5.49
N VAL A 86 -21.85 -11.39 -5.13
CA VAL A 86 -22.98 -10.86 -5.90
C VAL A 86 -23.13 -9.37 -5.63
N THR A 87 -23.14 -8.96 -4.35
CA THR A 87 -23.31 -7.55 -3.98
C THR A 87 -22.09 -6.72 -4.35
N VAL A 88 -20.88 -7.25 -4.18
CA VAL A 88 -19.64 -6.59 -4.61
C VAL A 88 -19.59 -6.45 -6.14
N ALA A 89 -20.04 -7.47 -6.90
CA ALA A 89 -20.14 -7.32 -8.36
C ALA A 89 -21.09 -6.20 -8.76
N ALA A 90 -22.26 -6.12 -8.11
CA ALA A 90 -23.24 -5.07 -8.37
C ALA A 90 -22.69 -3.68 -8.01
N GLU A 91 -22.00 -3.54 -6.88
CA GLU A 91 -21.34 -2.29 -6.48
C GLU A 91 -20.27 -1.86 -7.48
N LEU A 92 -19.40 -2.79 -7.89
CA LEU A 92 -18.37 -2.51 -8.89
C LEU A 92 -18.96 -2.16 -10.26
N ASP A 93 -20.11 -2.73 -10.63
CA ASP A 93 -20.79 -2.39 -11.88
C ASP A 93 -21.41 -0.99 -11.81
N ARG A 94 -22.06 -0.65 -10.69
CA ARG A 94 -22.56 0.71 -10.42
C ARG A 94 -21.46 1.77 -10.55
N ARG A 95 -20.24 1.45 -10.10
CA ARG A 95 -19.06 2.32 -10.22
C ARG A 95 -18.39 2.29 -11.60
N GLY A 96 -18.83 1.44 -12.53
CA GLY A 96 -18.18 1.25 -13.83
C GLY A 96 -16.80 0.59 -13.75
N LEU A 97 -16.49 -0.10 -12.65
CA LEU A 97 -15.20 -0.72 -12.37
C LEU A 97 -15.20 -2.25 -12.58
N LEU A 98 -16.36 -2.89 -12.66
CA LEU A 98 -16.48 -4.36 -12.74
C LEU A 98 -15.61 -4.97 -13.86
N ARG A 99 -15.61 -4.37 -15.05
CA ARG A 99 -14.76 -4.85 -16.16
C ARG A 99 -13.27 -4.68 -15.89
N ARG A 100 -12.88 -3.62 -15.17
CA ARG A 100 -11.46 -3.34 -14.84
C ARG A 100 -10.89 -4.33 -13.83
N VAL A 101 -11.72 -4.90 -12.97
CA VAL A 101 -11.27 -5.92 -12.00
C VAL A 101 -11.25 -7.34 -12.58
N GLY A 102 -11.75 -7.55 -13.81
CA GLY A 102 -11.83 -8.88 -14.43
C GLY A 102 -13.24 -9.50 -14.46
N GLY A 103 -14.27 -8.73 -14.08
CA GLY A 103 -15.67 -9.15 -14.10
C GLY A 103 -16.08 -9.99 -12.90
N ALA A 104 -17.37 -10.36 -12.84
CA ALA A 104 -17.92 -11.20 -11.78
C ALA A 104 -17.15 -12.54 -11.55
N PRO A 105 -16.64 -13.23 -12.59
CA PRO A 105 -15.84 -14.45 -12.39
C PRO A 105 -14.57 -14.24 -11.55
N TYR A 106 -14.00 -13.03 -11.55
CA TYR A 106 -12.83 -12.73 -10.73
C TYR A 106 -13.16 -12.86 -9.24
N LEU A 107 -14.32 -12.39 -8.79
CA LEU A 107 -14.73 -12.48 -7.37
C LEU A 107 -14.87 -13.93 -6.90
N HIS A 108 -15.40 -14.81 -7.74
CA HIS A 108 -15.43 -16.25 -7.45
C HIS A 108 -14.03 -16.89 -7.44
N THR A 109 -13.11 -16.38 -8.26
CA THR A 109 -11.71 -16.79 -8.22
C THR A 109 -11.08 -16.40 -6.88
N LEU A 110 -11.33 -15.19 -6.38
CA LEU A 110 -10.85 -14.74 -5.06
C LEU A 110 -11.34 -15.68 -3.95
N ILE A 111 -12.64 -16.00 -3.93
CA ILE A 111 -13.21 -16.96 -2.97
C ILE A 111 -12.52 -18.32 -3.05
N SER A 112 -12.19 -18.79 -4.25
CA SER A 112 -11.54 -20.09 -4.47
C SER A 112 -10.07 -20.13 -4.04
N THR A 113 -9.43 -18.96 -3.84
CA THR A 113 -8.02 -18.88 -3.43
C THR A 113 -7.81 -19.00 -1.93
N VAL A 114 -8.86 -18.77 -1.12
CA VAL A 114 -8.76 -18.82 0.34
C VAL A 114 -9.27 -20.17 0.86
N PRO A 115 -8.50 -20.88 1.71
CA PRO A 115 -8.97 -22.14 2.31
C PRO A 115 -10.13 -21.91 3.29
N THR A 116 -10.03 -20.88 4.13
CA THR A 116 -11.04 -20.49 5.12
C THR A 116 -10.99 -18.99 5.38
N ALA A 117 -12.15 -18.39 5.67
CA ALA A 117 -12.23 -16.96 5.99
C ALA A 117 -11.43 -16.58 7.26
N ALA A 118 -11.30 -17.51 8.21
CA ALA A 118 -10.57 -17.30 9.48
C ALA A 118 -9.08 -16.96 9.28
N ASN A 119 -8.51 -17.29 8.12
CA ASN A 119 -7.10 -16.99 7.82
C ASN A 119 -6.91 -15.59 7.19
N ALA A 120 -7.98 -14.84 6.91
CA ALA A 120 -7.91 -13.54 6.24
C ALA A 120 -6.98 -12.56 6.97
N GLY A 121 -7.07 -12.50 8.30
CA GLY A 121 -6.20 -11.65 9.11
C GLY A 121 -4.71 -11.98 9.00
N TYR A 122 -4.35 -13.26 8.83
CA TYR A 122 -2.96 -13.68 8.61
C TYR A 122 -2.44 -13.23 7.25
N TYR A 123 -3.23 -13.42 6.18
CA TYR A 123 -2.86 -12.94 4.85
C TYR A 123 -2.78 -11.41 4.78
N ALA A 124 -3.62 -10.72 5.55
CA ALA A 124 -3.58 -9.26 5.66
C ALA A 124 -2.26 -8.75 6.24
N SER A 125 -1.70 -9.44 7.25
CA SER A 125 -0.36 -9.11 7.76
C SER A 125 0.71 -9.21 6.67
N ILE A 126 0.66 -10.24 5.83
CA ILE A 126 1.61 -10.41 4.70
C ILE A 126 1.49 -9.23 3.73
N VAL A 127 0.26 -8.85 3.36
CA VAL A 127 0.03 -7.71 2.46
C VAL A 127 0.54 -6.41 3.08
N SER A 128 0.29 -6.18 4.38
CA SER A 128 0.75 -4.99 5.11
C SER A 128 2.28 -4.89 5.17
N GLU A 129 2.98 -6.02 5.35
CA GLU A 129 4.44 -6.08 5.29
C GLU A 129 4.96 -5.70 3.90
N LYS A 130 4.36 -6.26 2.83
CA LYS A 130 4.76 -5.92 1.45
C LYS A 130 4.47 -4.46 1.11
N ALA A 131 3.34 -3.92 1.57
CA ALA A 131 2.98 -2.53 1.39
C ALA A 131 3.98 -1.58 2.09
N LEU A 132 4.41 -1.92 3.30
CA LEU A 132 5.44 -1.16 4.01
C LEU A 132 6.77 -1.17 3.25
N LEU A 133 7.21 -2.34 2.80
CA LEU A 133 8.44 -2.46 2.00
C LEU A 133 8.35 -1.69 0.68
N ARG A 134 7.17 -1.69 0.03
CA ARG A 134 6.94 -0.92 -1.20
C ARG A 134 7.02 0.59 -0.94
N ARG A 135 6.38 1.09 0.12
CA ARG A 135 6.50 2.50 0.54
C ARG A 135 7.94 2.89 0.85
N LEU A 136 8.72 2.00 1.46
CA LEU A 136 10.14 2.24 1.73
C LEU A 136 10.96 2.40 0.44
N VAL A 137 10.69 1.57 -0.58
CA VAL A 137 11.35 1.69 -1.90
C VAL A 137 11.00 3.02 -2.56
N GLU A 138 9.73 3.43 -2.50
CA GLU A 138 9.27 4.71 -3.05
C GLU A 138 9.92 5.90 -2.33
N ALA A 139 9.96 5.89 -1.00
CA ALA A 139 10.63 6.93 -0.21
C ALA A 139 12.14 7.00 -0.53
N GLY A 140 12.82 5.84 -0.63
CA GLY A 140 14.21 5.78 -1.04
C GLY A 140 14.43 6.40 -2.43
N THR A 141 13.51 6.18 -3.36
CA THR A 141 13.55 6.79 -4.70
C THR A 141 13.41 8.31 -4.63
N ARG A 142 12.48 8.83 -3.80
CA ARG A 142 12.31 10.28 -3.58
C ARG A 142 13.54 10.91 -2.92
N VAL A 143 14.15 10.24 -1.95
CA VAL A 143 15.40 10.71 -1.31
C VAL A 143 16.53 10.86 -2.34
N VAL A 144 16.67 9.90 -3.27
CA VAL A 144 17.64 10.01 -4.37
C VAL A 144 17.34 11.23 -5.25
N GLN A 145 16.07 11.47 -5.59
CA GLN A 145 15.65 12.64 -6.38
C GLN A 145 15.98 13.95 -5.67
N TYR A 146 15.76 14.04 -4.35
CA TYR A 146 16.12 15.23 -3.56
C TYR A 146 17.63 15.49 -3.58
N GLY A 147 18.46 14.45 -3.54
CA GLY A 147 19.92 14.57 -3.66
C GLY A 147 20.35 15.20 -4.98
N TYR A 148 19.75 14.80 -6.10
CA TYR A 148 20.02 15.43 -7.40
C TYR A 148 19.54 16.87 -7.48
N ALA A 149 18.33 17.16 -6.98
CA ALA A 149 17.81 18.54 -6.94
C ALA A 149 18.67 19.48 -6.09
N GLY A 150 19.25 18.99 -4.98
CA GLY A 150 20.24 19.71 -4.19
C GLY A 150 21.49 20.10 -4.98
N ALA A 151 21.98 19.21 -5.84
CA ALA A 151 23.12 19.49 -6.70
C ALA A 151 22.82 20.56 -7.78
N GLU A 152 21.54 20.77 -8.11
CA GLU A 152 21.06 21.75 -9.08
C GLU A 152 20.73 23.12 -8.46
N GLY A 153 21.03 23.32 -7.17
CA GLY A 153 20.96 24.63 -6.51
C GLY A 153 19.87 24.80 -5.46
N ALA A 154 19.20 23.73 -5.03
CA ALA A 154 18.32 23.78 -3.85
C ALA A 154 19.12 23.96 -2.54
N ASP A 155 18.49 24.53 -1.51
CA ASP A 155 19.12 24.65 -0.19
C ASP A 155 19.37 23.26 0.41
N VAL A 156 20.62 23.02 0.83
CA VAL A 156 21.04 21.70 1.32
C VAL A 156 20.30 21.29 2.59
N ASN A 157 19.98 22.23 3.49
CA ASN A 157 19.25 21.91 4.71
C ASN A 157 17.80 21.52 4.38
N GLU A 158 17.16 22.25 3.47
CA GLU A 158 15.81 21.90 3.01
C GLU A 158 15.75 20.51 2.36
N VAL A 159 16.77 20.15 1.57
CA VAL A 159 16.90 18.81 0.97
C VAL A 159 17.00 17.72 2.03
N VAL A 160 17.82 17.94 3.06
CA VAL A 160 18.00 16.98 4.17
C VAL A 160 16.71 16.85 4.98
N ASP A 161 16.04 17.96 5.31
CA ASP A 161 14.80 17.98 6.07
C ASP A 161 13.68 17.21 5.34
N ARG A 162 13.54 17.41 4.02
CA ARG A 162 12.59 16.67 3.19
C ARG A 162 12.91 15.18 3.13
N ALA A 163 14.18 14.80 3.02
CA ALA A 163 14.59 13.40 3.03
C ALA A 163 14.29 12.73 4.38
N GLN A 164 14.48 13.43 5.49
CA GLN A 164 14.13 12.94 6.83
C GLN A 164 12.62 12.73 6.98
N ALA A 165 11.82 13.70 6.53
CA ALA A 165 10.36 13.60 6.54
C ALA A 165 9.86 12.38 5.74
N GLU A 166 10.40 12.15 4.54
CA GLU A 166 10.01 10.99 3.72
C GLU A 166 10.26 9.64 4.39
N ILE A 167 11.40 9.48 5.05
CA ILE A 167 11.72 8.23 5.76
C ILE A 167 10.85 8.07 7.00
N TYR A 168 10.55 9.16 7.69
CA TYR A 168 9.67 9.17 8.85
C TYR A 168 8.25 8.70 8.47
N ASP A 169 7.70 9.22 7.37
CA ASP A 169 6.35 8.89 6.86
C ASP A 169 6.19 7.41 6.50
N VAL A 170 7.26 6.71 6.12
CA VAL A 170 7.21 5.26 5.89
C VAL A 170 6.94 4.50 7.19
N THR A 171 7.50 4.97 8.31
CA THR A 171 7.40 4.31 9.61
C THR A 171 6.13 4.66 10.38
N GLU A 172 5.56 5.84 10.12
CA GLU A 172 4.31 6.28 10.72
C GLU A 172 3.12 5.57 10.05
N ARG A 173 2.88 4.31 10.43
CA ARG A 173 1.51 3.78 10.40
C ARG A 173 0.72 4.57 11.45
N ARG A 174 0.30 5.79 11.13
CA ARG A 174 -0.84 6.36 11.84
C ARG A 174 -1.97 5.37 11.60
N THR A 175 -2.32 4.60 12.62
CA THR A 175 -3.72 4.31 12.87
C THR A 175 -4.36 5.69 13.03
N SER A 176 -4.70 6.32 11.90
CA SER A 176 -5.81 7.25 11.92
C SER A 176 -6.99 6.37 12.29
N GLU A 177 -7.21 6.23 13.60
CA GLU A 177 -8.57 6.03 14.09
C GLU A 177 -9.39 7.05 13.33
N ASP A 178 -10.36 6.60 12.55
CA ASP A 178 -11.29 7.48 11.87
C ASP A 178 -12.02 8.25 12.97
N PHE A 179 -11.48 9.41 13.33
CA PHE A 179 -12.12 10.34 14.24
C PHE A 179 -13.30 10.95 13.47
N VAL A 180 -14.43 10.24 13.48
CA VAL A 180 -15.71 10.82 13.13
C VAL A 180 -16.01 11.84 14.23
N ALA A 181 -16.35 13.08 13.85
CA ALA A 181 -16.74 14.08 14.85
C ALA A 181 -17.93 13.52 15.65
N LEU A 182 -17.88 13.59 16.98
CA LEU A 182 -18.96 13.09 17.84
C LEU A 182 -20.32 13.68 17.44
N GLU A 183 -20.33 14.90 16.90
CA GLU A 183 -21.49 15.59 16.34
C GLU A 183 -22.15 14.84 15.17
N GLU A 184 -21.35 14.23 14.28
CA GLU A 184 -21.84 13.44 13.14
C GLU A 184 -22.44 12.09 13.57
N LEU A 185 -22.02 11.55 14.72
CA LEU A 185 -22.58 10.32 15.30
C LEU A 185 -23.81 10.58 16.19
N LEU A 186 -23.92 11.78 16.77
CA LEU A 186 -25.01 12.13 17.68
C LEU A 186 -26.36 12.25 16.96
N GLN A 187 -26.40 12.90 15.80
CA GLN A 187 -27.68 13.09 15.07
C GLN A 187 -28.34 11.77 14.66
N PRO A 188 -27.66 10.84 13.97
CA PRO A 188 -28.25 9.56 13.59
C PRO A 188 -28.69 8.73 14.80
N THR A 189 -27.93 8.78 15.90
CA THR A 189 -28.25 8.03 17.13
C THR A 189 -29.48 8.60 17.84
N MET A 190 -29.66 9.93 17.84
CA MET A 190 -30.85 10.57 18.42
C MET A 190 -32.09 10.27 17.58
N ASP A 191 -31.96 10.27 16.25
CA ASP A 191 -33.05 9.90 15.33
C ASP A 191 -33.51 8.44 15.55
N GLU A 192 -32.59 7.51 15.84
CA GLU A 192 -32.94 6.13 16.20
C GLU A 192 -33.70 6.04 17.54
N ILE A 193 -33.33 6.84 18.54
CA ILE A 193 -34.02 6.84 19.85
C ILE A 193 -35.44 7.39 19.71
N ASP A 194 -35.62 8.47 18.95
CA ASP A 194 -36.92 9.10 18.73
C ASP A 194 -37.86 8.20 17.91
N ALA A 195 -37.33 7.33 17.05
CA ALA A 195 -38.12 6.37 16.28
C ALA A 195 -38.68 5.19 17.11
N ILE A 196 -38.18 4.98 18.33
CA ILE A 196 -38.59 3.89 19.24
C ILE A 196 -39.47 4.43 20.39
N ALA A 197 -39.64 5.75 20.51
CA ALA A 197 -40.49 6.44 21.49
C ALA A 197 -41.92 6.67 20.97
#